data_AF-A0A914NAL4-F1
#
_entry.id   AF-A0A914NAL4-F1
#
_cell.length_a   1.000
_cell.length_b   1.000
_cell.length_c   1.000
_cell.angle_alpha   90.00
_cell.angle_beta   90.00
_cell.angle_gamma   90.00
#
_symmetry.space_group_name_H-M   'P 1'
#
loop_
_entity.id
_entity.type
_entity.pdbx_description
1 polymer ?
#
loop_
_entity_poly.entity_id
_entity_poly.type
_entity_poly.pdbx_seq_one_letter_code
_entity_poly.pdbx_strand_id
1 'polypeptide(L)'
;MVTTIETETYNEETTAPAAEPTTTPFPSCLNPIVNPDLPVTINLTQLSFGEGFLPNKSIEINGVVLAKPYLFGFYLFEDGVKYKTADMPLYFKPLFRRPPYVVCTNWIRNRGFGSVEKYGNFPFKAGQPFILEFVAEPKNTIDIYINNEHFVTFSRVDLSKISQLYIEGKDTIRVNSLTLCPNQVRKPRTTTVKPTTPTKEPTTTPPHPCLNPIVLLNPQIQESP
;
A
#
# COMPACT_ATOMS: atom_id res chain seq x y z
N MET A 1 44.99 73.52 3.91
CA MET A 1 44.21 72.38 4.43
C MET A 1 43.44 71.79 3.26
N VAL A 2 43.56 70.48 3.10
CA VAL A 2 43.19 69.71 1.91
C VAL A 2 41.68 69.39 1.90
N THR A 3 41.15 69.42 0.69
CA THR A 3 39.86 69.03 0.12
C THR A 3 39.18 67.81 0.76
N THR A 4 37.85 67.85 0.90
CA THR A 4 36.89 66.90 0.25
C THR A 4 35.44 67.31 0.48
N ILE A 5 34.67 67.38 -0.61
CA ILE A 5 33.22 67.51 -0.65
C ILE A 5 32.72 66.14 -1.12
N GLU A 6 31.93 65.44 -0.32
CA GLU A 6 31.37 64.14 -0.69
C GLU A 6 30.15 64.34 -1.59
N THR A 7 30.17 63.71 -2.76
CA THR A 7 29.02 63.59 -3.67
C THR A 7 28.31 62.28 -3.39
N GLU A 8 27.08 62.33 -2.90
CA GLU A 8 26.20 61.15 -2.83
C GLU A 8 25.59 60.88 -4.21
N THR A 9 25.99 59.78 -4.83
CA THR A 9 25.34 59.21 -6.02
C THR A 9 24.20 58.30 -5.58
N TYR A 10 22.97 58.68 -5.93
CA TYR A 10 21.78 57.86 -5.78
C TYR A 10 21.72 56.86 -6.94
N ASN A 11 21.88 55.56 -6.64
CA ASN A 11 21.66 54.49 -7.63
C ASN A 11 20.20 54.06 -7.56
N GLU A 12 19.43 54.30 -8.62
CA GLU A 12 18.15 53.63 -8.84
C GLU A 12 18.41 52.16 -9.19
N GLU A 13 18.30 51.28 -8.19
CA GLU A 13 18.29 49.83 -8.43
C GLU A 13 16.89 49.42 -8.87
N THR A 14 16.74 49.21 -10.18
CA THR A 14 15.52 48.65 -10.77
C THR A 14 15.38 47.20 -10.34
N THR A 15 14.50 46.94 -9.37
CA THR A 15 14.13 45.59 -8.94
C THR A 15 13.42 44.86 -10.09
N ALA A 16 14.14 43.97 -10.76
CA ALA A 16 13.52 42.97 -11.61
C ALA A 16 12.64 42.05 -10.74
N PRO A 17 11.40 41.73 -11.14
CA PRO A 17 10.60 40.77 -10.40
C PRO A 17 11.31 39.41 -10.42
N ALA A 18 11.58 38.89 -9.23
CA ALA A 18 12.09 37.54 -9.05
C ALA A 18 11.19 36.57 -9.81
N ALA A 19 11.74 35.91 -10.83
CA ALA A 19 11.06 34.80 -11.48
C ALA A 19 10.81 33.73 -10.42
N GLU A 20 9.54 33.48 -10.08
CA GLU A 20 9.15 32.35 -9.27
C GLU A 20 9.72 31.07 -9.92
N PRO A 21 10.33 30.15 -9.14
CA PRO A 21 10.72 28.88 -9.69
C PRO A 21 9.45 28.19 -10.17
N THR A 22 9.31 28.07 -11.48
CA THR A 22 8.23 27.32 -12.11
C THR A 22 8.50 25.83 -11.83
N THR A 23 8.19 25.38 -10.62
CA THR A 23 8.03 23.96 -10.31
C THR A 23 6.76 23.53 -11.00
N THR A 24 6.88 23.13 -12.26
CA THR A 24 5.89 22.26 -12.90
C THR A 24 5.59 21.12 -11.93
N PRO A 25 4.34 20.96 -11.46
CA PRO A 25 4.02 19.86 -10.56
C PRO A 25 4.20 18.58 -11.36
N PHE A 26 5.26 17.82 -11.05
CA PHE A 26 5.34 16.44 -11.49
C PHE A 26 4.03 15.76 -11.08
N PRO A 27 3.39 14.99 -11.96
CA PRO A 27 2.18 14.31 -11.59
C PRO A 27 2.50 13.42 -10.38
N SER A 28 1.71 13.56 -9.31
CA SER A 28 1.87 12.80 -8.07
C SER A 28 1.75 11.29 -8.29
N CYS A 29 1.13 10.91 -9.42
CA CYS A 29 0.98 9.56 -9.91
C CYS A 29 1.48 9.40 -11.34
N LEU A 30 1.94 8.19 -11.64
CA LEU A 30 2.32 7.74 -12.96
C LEU A 30 1.07 7.46 -13.81
N ASN A 31 1.24 7.40 -15.13
CA ASN A 31 0.18 6.96 -16.02
C ASN A 31 -0.30 5.55 -15.61
N PRO A 32 -1.62 5.32 -15.49
CA PRO A 32 -2.12 4.02 -15.06
C PRO A 32 -1.78 2.92 -16.06
N ILE A 33 -1.44 1.74 -15.54
CA ILE A 33 -1.38 0.52 -16.34
C ILE A 33 -2.81 0.01 -16.51
N VAL A 34 -3.28 -0.05 -17.75
CA VAL A 34 -4.67 -0.37 -18.07
C VAL A 34 -4.81 -1.84 -18.47
N ASN A 35 -5.81 -2.53 -17.91
CA ASN A 35 -6.16 -3.91 -18.22
C ASN A 35 -4.97 -4.90 -18.26
N PRO A 36 -4.13 -5.01 -17.21
CA PRO A 36 -3.05 -5.99 -17.22
C PRO A 36 -3.58 -7.42 -17.19
N ASP A 37 -3.00 -8.30 -18.01
CA ASP A 37 -3.33 -9.73 -18.03
C ASP A 37 -2.81 -10.44 -16.77
N LEU A 38 -3.64 -11.28 -16.15
CA LEU A 38 -3.31 -11.96 -14.89
C LEU A 38 -2.88 -13.42 -15.07
N PRO A 39 -1.94 -13.92 -14.23
CA PRO A 39 -1.22 -13.17 -13.20
C PRO A 39 -0.12 -12.27 -13.79
N VAL A 40 0.20 -11.18 -13.11
CA VAL A 40 1.24 -10.23 -13.55
C VAL A 40 2.21 -9.89 -12.43
N THR A 41 3.47 -9.67 -12.81
CA THR A 41 4.48 -9.03 -11.95
C THR A 41 4.78 -7.65 -12.50
N ILE A 42 4.61 -6.63 -11.68
CA ILE A 42 4.89 -5.24 -12.00
C ILE A 42 6.19 -4.86 -11.31
N ASN A 43 7.21 -4.55 -12.11
CA ASN A 43 8.48 -4.05 -11.60
C ASN A 43 8.35 -2.54 -11.32
N LEU A 44 8.36 -2.17 -10.05
CA LEU A 44 8.10 -0.80 -9.59
C LEU A 44 9.29 0.12 -9.90
N THR A 45 10.52 -0.38 -9.80
CA THR A 45 11.73 0.42 -10.06
C THR A 45 11.87 0.77 -11.54
N GLN A 46 11.45 -0.12 -12.44
CA GLN A 46 11.42 0.14 -13.89
C GLN A 46 10.35 1.17 -14.31
N LEU A 47 9.32 1.37 -13.50
CA LEU A 47 8.22 2.29 -13.78
C LEU A 47 8.41 3.68 -13.15
N SER A 48 9.60 4.03 -12.68
CA SER A 48 9.86 5.29 -11.96
C SER A 48 9.05 5.45 -10.66
N PHE A 49 8.51 4.36 -10.11
CA PHE A 49 7.95 4.36 -8.75
C PHE A 49 9.06 4.35 -7.68
N GLY A 50 10.27 3.95 -8.08
CA GLY A 50 11.45 3.85 -7.23
C GLY A 50 11.45 2.61 -6.33
N GLU A 51 12.51 2.45 -5.57
CA GLU A 51 12.65 1.37 -4.59
C GLU A 51 11.94 1.72 -3.27
N GLY A 52 11.48 0.70 -2.57
CA GLY A 52 10.82 0.78 -1.29
C GLY A 52 9.36 1.22 -1.37
N PHE A 53 8.57 0.77 -0.41
CA PHE A 53 7.20 1.22 -0.18
C PHE A 53 7.17 2.06 1.10
N LEU A 54 7.63 3.31 0.96
CA LEU A 54 7.90 4.28 2.04
C LEU A 54 6.90 5.45 2.01
N PRO A 55 6.80 6.26 3.08
CA PRO A 55 5.81 7.34 3.18
C PRO A 55 5.69 8.21 1.92
N ASN A 56 4.47 8.66 1.64
CA ASN A 56 4.03 9.34 0.42
C ASN A 56 3.91 8.43 -0.81
N LYS A 57 4.18 7.13 -0.71
CA LYS A 57 3.88 6.18 -1.78
C LYS A 57 2.51 5.54 -1.61
N SER A 58 1.78 5.38 -2.71
CA SER A 58 0.57 4.58 -2.75
C SER A 58 0.43 3.80 -4.05
N ILE A 59 -0.27 2.67 -3.96
CA ILE A 59 -0.64 1.84 -5.11
C ILE A 59 -2.15 1.67 -5.06
N GLU A 60 -2.84 2.07 -6.13
CA GLU A 60 -4.28 1.88 -6.28
C GLU A 60 -4.56 0.87 -7.40
N ILE A 61 -5.44 -0.07 -7.13
CA ILE A 61 -5.88 -1.12 -8.06
C ILE A 61 -7.39 -1.04 -8.17
N ASN A 62 -7.87 -0.71 -9.37
CA ASN A 62 -9.28 -0.73 -9.72
C ASN A 62 -9.59 -2.03 -10.46
N GLY A 63 -10.59 -2.78 -10.02
CA GLY A 63 -10.92 -4.06 -10.61
C GLY A 63 -12.36 -4.49 -10.40
N VAL A 64 -12.66 -5.69 -10.88
CA VAL A 64 -13.95 -6.37 -10.72
C VAL A 64 -13.70 -7.81 -10.29
N VAL A 65 -14.42 -8.26 -9.27
CA VAL A 65 -14.44 -9.68 -8.90
C VAL A 65 -15.36 -10.43 -9.85
N LEU A 66 -14.89 -11.51 -10.45
CA LEU A 66 -15.68 -12.32 -11.37
C LEU A 66 -16.73 -13.16 -10.63
N ALA A 67 -17.64 -13.78 -11.38
CA ALA A 67 -18.87 -14.37 -10.83
C ALA A 67 -18.65 -15.59 -9.91
N LYS A 68 -17.55 -16.34 -10.08
CA LYS A 68 -17.25 -17.55 -9.31
C LYS A 68 -15.86 -17.47 -8.67
N PRO A 69 -15.62 -16.48 -7.79
CA PRO A 69 -14.29 -16.23 -7.27
C PRO A 69 -13.89 -17.32 -6.26
N TYR A 70 -12.64 -17.77 -6.34
CA TYR A 70 -12.07 -18.66 -5.31
C TYR A 70 -11.11 -17.88 -4.41
N LEU A 71 -10.06 -17.32 -5.00
CA LEU A 71 -9.07 -16.49 -4.32
C LEU A 71 -8.37 -15.57 -5.31
N PHE A 72 -7.86 -14.46 -4.81
CA PHE A 72 -6.93 -13.60 -5.52
C PHE A 72 -5.96 -13.00 -4.51
N GLY A 73 -4.89 -12.35 -4.96
CA GLY A 73 -3.87 -11.88 -4.05
C GLY A 73 -3.03 -10.76 -4.64
N PHE A 74 -2.49 -9.94 -3.75
CA PHE A 74 -1.63 -8.81 -4.07
C PHE A 74 -0.43 -8.87 -3.15
N TYR A 75 0.75 -8.99 -3.75
CA TYR A 75 1.97 -9.27 -3.02
C TYR A 75 3.01 -8.20 -3.31
N LEU A 76 3.53 -7.57 -2.27
CA LEU A 76 4.69 -6.69 -2.38
C LEU A 76 5.93 -7.43 -1.91
N PHE A 77 6.93 -7.49 -2.77
CA PHE A 77 8.15 -8.25 -2.51
C PHE A 77 9.39 -7.53 -3.05
N GLU A 78 10.53 -7.96 -2.53
CA GLU A 78 11.85 -7.47 -2.89
C GLU A 78 12.27 -7.95 -4.29
N ASP A 79 13.44 -7.52 -4.74
CA ASP A 79 13.99 -8.03 -6.00
C ASP A 79 14.26 -9.54 -5.92
N GLY A 80 14.09 -10.22 -7.06
CA GLY A 80 14.25 -11.67 -7.19
C GLY A 80 12.95 -12.44 -7.41
N VAL A 81 13.00 -13.74 -7.13
CA VAL A 81 11.94 -14.70 -7.46
C VAL A 81 11.11 -14.99 -6.22
N LYS A 82 9.80 -14.72 -6.31
CA LYS A 82 8.83 -15.01 -5.26
C LYS A 82 8.92 -16.47 -4.80
N TYR A 83 8.87 -16.68 -3.48
CA TYR A 83 9.01 -17.97 -2.81
C TYR A 83 10.37 -18.68 -2.99
N LYS A 84 11.37 -18.00 -3.56
CA LYS A 84 12.72 -18.56 -3.74
C LYS A 84 13.79 -17.62 -3.18
N THR A 85 13.94 -16.45 -3.80
CA THR A 85 15.06 -15.54 -3.50
C THR A 85 14.61 -14.18 -2.93
N ALA A 86 13.33 -13.81 -3.06
CA ALA A 86 12.84 -12.50 -2.66
C ALA A 86 11.96 -12.55 -1.40
N ASP A 87 12.33 -11.82 -0.36
CA ASP A 87 11.44 -11.61 0.79
C ASP A 87 10.17 -10.86 0.35
N MET A 88 9.05 -11.18 0.99
CA MET A 88 7.74 -10.62 0.66
C MET A 88 7.12 -10.05 1.93
N PRO A 89 7.37 -8.76 2.23
CA PRO A 89 6.82 -8.12 3.41
C PRO A 89 5.29 -8.09 3.43
N LEU A 90 4.62 -8.04 2.27
CA LEU A 90 3.16 -8.07 2.20
C LEU A 90 2.67 -9.23 1.32
N TYR A 91 1.98 -10.17 1.95
CA TYR A 91 1.15 -11.17 1.29
C TYR A 91 -0.32 -10.92 1.65
N PHE A 92 -1.04 -10.18 0.81
CA PHE A 92 -2.46 -9.89 1.03
C PHE A 92 -3.32 -10.76 0.11
N LYS A 93 -4.18 -11.62 0.69
CA LYS A 93 -4.92 -12.64 -0.06
C LYS A 93 -6.37 -12.77 0.42
N PRO A 94 -7.35 -12.20 -0.32
CA PRO A 94 -8.75 -12.50 -0.12
C PRO A 94 -9.13 -13.93 -0.54
N LEU A 95 -9.89 -14.64 0.30
CA LEU A 95 -10.40 -16.00 0.04
C LEU A 95 -11.92 -16.06 0.17
N PHE A 96 -12.60 -16.49 -0.90
CA PHE A 96 -14.04 -16.75 -0.93
C PHE A 96 -14.39 -18.14 -0.38
N ARG A 97 -13.83 -18.45 0.80
CA ARG A 97 -14.19 -19.66 1.57
C ARG A 97 -15.48 -19.42 2.36
N ARG A 98 -15.94 -20.41 3.12
CA ARG A 98 -17.11 -20.28 4.00
C ARG A 98 -16.69 -20.45 5.47
N PRO A 99 -16.74 -19.39 6.30
CA PRO A 99 -16.96 -17.99 5.94
C PRO A 99 -15.78 -17.41 5.11
N PRO A 100 -15.99 -16.34 4.32
CA PRO A 100 -14.91 -15.71 3.57
C PRO A 100 -14.02 -14.88 4.51
N TYR A 101 -12.75 -14.75 4.16
CA TYR A 101 -11.77 -13.99 4.96
C TYR A 101 -10.60 -13.51 4.11
N VAL A 102 -9.89 -12.51 4.61
CA VAL A 102 -8.60 -12.08 4.08
C VAL A 102 -7.49 -12.67 4.94
N VAL A 103 -6.47 -13.23 4.28
CA VAL A 103 -5.19 -13.58 4.89
C VAL A 103 -4.20 -12.46 4.61
N CYS A 104 -3.53 -11.99 5.66
CA CYS A 104 -2.35 -11.17 5.54
C CYS A 104 -1.18 -11.79 6.30
N THR A 105 0.00 -11.78 5.69
CA THR A 105 1.24 -12.27 6.32
C THR A 105 2.44 -11.72 5.58
N ASN A 106 3.62 -12.22 5.89
CA ASN A 106 4.85 -12.09 5.13
C ASN A 106 5.38 -13.47 4.72
N TRP A 107 6.26 -13.50 3.71
CA TRP A 107 7.12 -14.65 3.44
C TRP A 107 8.56 -14.19 3.55
N ILE A 108 9.37 -14.92 4.30
CA ILE A 108 10.79 -14.65 4.47
C ILE A 108 11.56 -15.82 3.91
N ARG A 109 12.52 -15.54 3.04
CA ARG A 109 13.41 -16.52 2.43
C ARG A 109 14.06 -17.38 3.51
N ASN A 110 14.10 -18.68 3.27
CA ASN A 110 14.59 -19.71 4.18
C ASN A 110 13.80 -19.89 5.49
N ARG A 111 12.76 -19.09 5.75
CA ARG A 111 11.86 -19.23 6.92
C ARG A 111 10.43 -19.55 6.54
N GLY A 112 10.01 -19.25 5.32
CA GLY A 112 8.66 -19.48 4.82
C GLY A 112 7.69 -18.39 5.26
N PHE A 113 6.40 -18.76 5.37
CA PHE A 113 5.37 -17.84 5.85
C PHE A 113 5.56 -17.52 7.34
N GLY A 114 5.40 -16.25 7.69
CA GLY A 114 5.38 -15.84 9.09
C GLY A 114 4.00 -16.04 9.73
N SER A 115 3.75 -15.26 10.79
CA SER A 115 2.44 -15.26 11.46
C SER A 115 1.32 -14.85 10.50
N VAL A 116 0.20 -15.57 10.56
CA VAL A 116 -0.95 -15.33 9.68
C VAL A 116 -2.00 -14.50 10.42
N GLU A 117 -2.30 -13.34 9.86
CA GLU A 117 -3.36 -12.43 10.31
C GLU A 117 -4.62 -12.72 9.47
N LYS A 118 -5.75 -13.07 10.10
CA LYS A 118 -7.02 -13.40 9.41
C LYS A 118 -8.11 -12.38 9.73
N TYR A 119 -8.81 -11.91 8.70
CA TYR A 119 -9.84 -10.88 8.82
C TYR A 119 -11.16 -11.35 8.22
N GLY A 120 -12.19 -11.44 9.06
CA GLY A 120 -13.53 -11.94 8.69
C GLY A 120 -14.50 -10.86 8.17
N ASN A 121 -14.16 -9.58 8.33
CA ASN A 121 -14.88 -8.44 7.74
C ASN A 121 -14.63 -8.36 6.22
N PHE A 122 -15.01 -9.41 5.50
CA PHE A 122 -14.64 -9.62 4.11
C PHE A 122 -15.25 -8.56 3.17
N PRO A 123 -14.43 -7.72 2.50
CA PRO A 123 -14.92 -6.52 1.81
C PRO A 123 -15.21 -6.72 0.32
N PHE A 124 -14.97 -7.92 -0.22
CA PHE A 124 -15.15 -8.22 -1.65
C PHE A 124 -16.42 -9.01 -1.91
N LYS A 125 -17.06 -8.77 -3.06
CA LYS A 125 -18.30 -9.42 -3.48
C LYS A 125 -18.19 -9.91 -4.91
N ALA A 126 -18.67 -11.12 -5.19
CA ALA A 126 -18.69 -11.68 -6.54
C ALA A 126 -19.50 -10.78 -7.49
N GLY A 127 -18.97 -10.55 -8.69
CA GLY A 127 -19.60 -9.70 -9.72
C GLY A 127 -19.54 -8.19 -9.44
N GLN A 128 -18.88 -7.74 -8.36
CA GLN A 128 -18.83 -6.32 -7.99
C GLN A 128 -17.46 -5.69 -8.27
N PRO A 129 -17.43 -4.39 -8.61
CA PRO A 129 -16.19 -3.65 -8.68
C PRO A 129 -15.56 -3.48 -7.30
N PHE A 130 -14.26 -3.26 -7.27
CA PHE A 130 -13.53 -2.85 -6.08
C PHE A 130 -12.47 -1.82 -6.42
N ILE A 131 -12.16 -0.96 -5.43
CA ILE A 131 -10.97 -0.12 -5.39
C ILE A 131 -10.14 -0.61 -4.21
N LEU A 132 -8.94 -1.10 -4.47
CA LEU A 132 -7.98 -1.50 -3.43
C LEU A 132 -6.82 -0.51 -3.45
N GLU A 133 -6.47 0.02 -2.30
CA GLU A 133 -5.39 0.99 -2.18
C GLU A 133 -4.45 0.59 -1.04
N PHE A 134 -3.18 0.44 -1.36
CA PHE A 134 -2.10 0.34 -0.37
C PHE A 134 -1.48 1.72 -0.21
N VAL A 135 -1.28 2.14 1.03
CA VAL A 135 -0.66 3.42 1.39
C VAL A 135 0.48 3.15 2.33
N ALA A 136 1.68 3.61 1.96
CA ALA A 136 2.84 3.52 2.83
C ALA A 136 2.76 4.62 3.89
N GLU A 137 2.84 4.20 5.15
CA GLU A 137 2.74 5.07 6.32
C GLU A 137 4.06 5.02 7.13
N PRO A 138 4.31 6.00 8.02
CA PRO A 138 5.49 6.00 8.87
C PRO A 138 5.63 4.73 9.71
N LYS A 139 6.86 4.42 10.17
CA LYS A 139 7.15 3.25 11.02
C LYS A 139 6.89 1.89 10.34
N ASN A 140 7.14 1.81 9.03
CA ASN A 140 6.99 0.58 8.23
C ASN A 140 5.57 0.00 8.31
N THR A 141 4.56 0.86 8.29
CA THR A 141 3.16 0.42 8.24
C THR A 141 2.55 0.61 6.86
N ILE A 142 1.62 -0.28 6.51
CA ILE A 142 0.83 -0.20 5.29
C ILE A 142 -0.63 -0.07 5.68
N ASP A 143 -1.24 1.06 5.36
CA ASP A 143 -2.69 1.21 5.44
C ASP A 143 -3.32 0.65 4.17
N ILE A 144 -4.37 -0.16 4.36
CA ILE A 144 -5.12 -0.74 3.26
C ILE A 144 -6.53 -0.18 3.28
N TYR A 145 -6.92 0.43 2.16
CA TYR A 145 -8.28 0.91 1.93
C TYR A 145 -8.97 0.06 0.87
N ILE A 146 -10.25 -0.24 1.09
CA ILE A 146 -11.08 -0.96 0.14
C ILE A 146 -12.37 -0.19 -0.06
N ASN A 147 -12.66 0.20 -1.30
CA ASN A 147 -13.77 1.09 -1.64
C ASN A 147 -13.76 2.37 -0.80
N ASN A 148 -12.57 2.96 -0.65
CA ASN A 148 -12.30 4.21 0.08
C ASN A 148 -12.50 4.13 1.61
N GLU A 149 -12.87 2.97 2.16
CA GLU A 149 -12.94 2.73 3.59
C GLU A 149 -11.66 2.08 4.10
N HIS A 150 -11.19 2.49 5.28
CA HIS A 150 -10.03 1.86 5.92
C HIS A 150 -10.39 0.42 6.31
N PHE A 151 -9.60 -0.53 5.83
CA PHE A 151 -9.79 -1.95 6.12
C PHE A 151 -8.91 -2.38 7.30
N VAL A 152 -7.61 -2.10 7.23
CA VAL A 152 -6.61 -2.53 8.21
C VAL A 152 -5.28 -1.80 8.00
N THR A 153 -4.49 -1.71 9.08
CA THR A 153 -3.09 -1.27 9.06
C THR A 153 -2.16 -2.44 9.37
N PHE A 154 -1.13 -2.66 8.56
CA PHE A 154 -0.13 -3.70 8.75
C PHE A 154 1.24 -3.15 9.08
N SER A 155 1.78 -3.50 10.25
CA SER A 155 3.19 -3.22 10.59
C SER A 155 4.10 -4.29 10.02
N ARG A 156 5.20 -3.88 9.38
CA ARG A 156 6.23 -4.76 8.83
C ARG A 156 7.62 -4.38 9.36
N VAL A 157 8.53 -5.34 9.27
CA VAL A 157 9.91 -5.14 9.75
C VAL A 157 10.63 -4.13 8.87
N ASP A 158 10.54 -4.30 7.56
CA ASP A 158 11.18 -3.46 6.57
C ASP A 158 10.32 -3.41 5.30
N LEU A 159 10.14 -2.22 4.76
CA LEU A 159 9.47 -1.95 3.49
C LEU A 159 10.40 -1.27 2.47
N SER A 160 11.64 -0.96 2.85
CA SER A 160 12.58 -0.16 2.06
C SER A 160 13.07 -0.85 0.79
N LYS A 161 13.00 -2.19 0.73
CA LYS A 161 13.49 -3.01 -0.38
C LYS A 161 12.40 -3.49 -1.34
N ILE A 162 11.14 -3.15 -1.08
CA ILE A 162 10.04 -3.53 -1.99
C ILE A 162 10.29 -2.92 -3.36
N SER A 163 10.31 -3.78 -4.39
CA SER A 163 10.56 -3.36 -5.77
C SER A 163 9.57 -3.98 -6.75
N GLN A 164 8.73 -4.91 -6.31
CA GLN A 164 7.79 -5.64 -7.15
C GLN A 164 6.40 -5.74 -6.53
N LEU A 165 5.38 -5.64 -7.38
CA LEU A 165 3.99 -6.00 -7.07
C LEU A 165 3.59 -7.20 -7.92
N TYR A 166 3.13 -8.29 -7.29
CA TYR A 166 2.52 -9.41 -7.99
C TYR A 166 1.01 -9.42 -7.75
N ILE A 167 0.24 -9.61 -8.82
CA ILE A 167 -1.21 -9.75 -8.76
C ILE A 167 -1.59 -11.17 -9.21
N GLU A 168 -2.14 -11.93 -8.26
CA GLU A 168 -2.76 -13.24 -8.47
C GLU A 168 -4.26 -13.08 -8.72
N GLY A 169 -4.87 -14.03 -9.42
CA GLY A 169 -6.33 -14.10 -9.54
C GLY A 169 -6.83 -14.24 -10.96
N LYS A 170 -6.08 -14.94 -11.83
CA LYS A 170 -6.57 -15.35 -13.15
C LYS A 170 -7.93 -16.04 -12.99
N ASP A 171 -8.88 -15.66 -13.85
CA ASP A 171 -10.27 -16.13 -13.83
C ASP A 171 -11.04 -15.85 -12.53
N THR A 172 -10.47 -15.10 -11.58
CA THR A 172 -11.13 -14.68 -10.33
C THR A 172 -11.39 -13.18 -10.28
N ILE A 173 -10.48 -12.35 -10.78
CA ILE A 173 -10.65 -10.91 -10.90
C ILE A 173 -10.25 -10.44 -12.30
N ARG A 174 -10.77 -9.29 -12.72
CA ARG A 174 -10.20 -8.47 -13.79
C ARG A 174 -9.69 -7.17 -13.17
N VAL A 175 -8.44 -6.81 -13.43
CA VAL A 175 -7.91 -5.49 -13.09
C VAL A 175 -8.21 -4.56 -14.26
N ASN A 176 -8.88 -3.46 -14.00
CA ASN A 176 -9.19 -2.44 -15.02
C ASN A 176 -8.04 -1.42 -15.10
N SER A 177 -7.51 -0.98 -13.95
CA SER A 177 -6.33 -0.11 -13.90
C SER A 177 -5.50 -0.31 -12.63
N LEU A 178 -4.21 -0.04 -12.77
CA LEU A 178 -3.23 0.04 -11.67
C LEU A 178 -2.58 1.41 -11.73
N THR A 179 -2.76 2.22 -10.69
CA THR A 179 -2.19 3.56 -10.56
C THR A 179 -1.09 3.52 -9.51
N LEU A 180 0.11 3.96 -9.90
CA LEU A 180 1.28 4.00 -9.03
C LEU A 180 1.58 5.47 -8.69
N CYS A 181 1.61 5.80 -7.42
CA CYS A 181 1.85 7.16 -6.97
C CYS A 181 3.08 7.24 -6.07
N PRO A 182 4.26 7.61 -6.62
CA PRO A 182 5.49 7.66 -5.83
C PRO A 182 5.57 8.87 -4.90
N ASN A 183 4.82 9.94 -5.16
CA ASN A 183 4.87 11.19 -4.42
C ASN A 183 3.47 11.75 -4.19
N GLN A 184 2.74 11.18 -3.23
CA GLN A 184 1.43 11.64 -2.81
C GLN A 184 1.54 12.58 -1.63
N VAL A 185 1.15 13.84 -1.84
CA VAL A 185 0.82 14.75 -0.74
C VAL A 185 -0.64 14.52 -0.39
N ARG A 186 -0.92 13.56 0.50
CA ARG A 186 -2.29 13.27 0.93
C ARG A 186 -2.77 14.28 1.96
N LYS A 187 -4.00 14.76 1.79
CA LYS A 187 -4.77 15.35 2.89
C LYS A 187 -5.22 14.21 3.81
N PRO A 188 -5.22 14.39 5.14
CA PRO A 188 -5.72 13.38 6.06
C PRO A 188 -7.14 12.94 5.66
N ARG A 189 -7.37 11.64 5.47
CA ARG A 189 -8.73 11.12 5.28
C ARG A 189 -9.42 11.14 6.65
N THR A 190 -10.43 11.99 6.81
CA THR A 190 -11.22 12.04 8.03
C THR A 190 -11.99 10.73 8.17
N THR A 191 -11.67 9.94 9.19
CA THR A 191 -12.51 8.81 9.62
C THR A 191 -13.76 9.40 10.23
N THR A 192 -14.88 9.39 9.50
CA THR A 192 -16.19 9.67 10.09
C THR A 192 -16.54 8.53 11.03
N VAL A 193 -16.15 8.65 12.30
CA VAL A 193 -16.72 7.83 13.37
C VAL A 193 -18.19 8.23 13.45
N LYS A 194 -19.07 7.38 12.91
CA LYS A 194 -20.52 7.55 13.05
C LYS A 194 -20.85 7.58 14.55
N PRO A 195 -21.54 8.62 15.07
CA PRO A 195 -21.95 8.66 16.47
C PRO A 195 -22.87 7.45 16.75
N THR A 196 -22.43 6.57 17.64
CA THR A 196 -23.28 5.49 18.15
C THR A 196 -23.95 6.01 19.41
N THR A 197 -25.28 6.15 19.36
CA THR A 197 -26.14 6.55 20.48
C THR A 197 -25.89 5.67 21.71
N PRO A 198 -25.80 6.23 22.93
CA PRO A 198 -25.45 5.46 24.13
C PRO A 198 -26.60 4.54 24.52
N THR A 199 -26.39 3.23 24.36
CA THR A 199 -27.21 2.22 25.03
C THR A 199 -26.38 1.64 26.17
N LYS A 200 -26.95 1.72 27.37
CA LYS A 200 -26.44 1.35 28.70
C LYS A 200 -25.25 0.39 28.73
N GLU A 201 -24.25 0.83 29.49
CA GLU A 201 -23.06 0.14 29.96
C GLU A 201 -23.36 -1.25 30.56
N PRO A 202 -22.52 -2.24 30.24
CA PRO A 202 -22.03 -3.13 31.27
C PRO A 202 -20.50 -3.23 31.24
N THR A 203 -19.93 -2.94 32.41
CA THR A 203 -18.70 -3.49 33.02
C THR A 203 -17.45 -3.60 32.13
N THR A 204 -16.56 -2.65 32.39
CA THR A 204 -15.14 -2.58 32.03
C THR A 204 -14.40 -3.93 32.06
N THR A 205 -14.07 -4.42 30.88
CA THR A 205 -12.97 -5.37 30.65
C THR A 205 -11.87 -4.62 29.87
N PRO A 206 -10.59 -4.69 30.29
CA PRO A 206 -9.50 -3.96 29.64
C PRO A 206 -9.34 -4.36 28.16
N PRO A 207 -8.73 -3.51 27.32
CA PRO A 207 -8.52 -3.82 25.90
C PRO A 207 -7.79 -5.15 25.77
N HIS A 208 -8.46 -6.12 25.15
CA HIS A 208 -7.89 -7.45 24.95
C HIS A 208 -6.59 -7.31 24.14
N PRO A 209 -5.44 -7.77 24.66
CA PRO A 209 -4.26 -7.96 23.84
C PRO A 209 -4.61 -8.95 22.73
N CYS A 210 -4.10 -8.68 21.52
CA CYS A 210 -4.23 -9.51 20.33
C CYS A 210 -4.20 -11.00 20.72
N LEU A 211 -5.31 -11.70 20.48
CA LEU A 211 -5.41 -13.14 20.70
C LEU A 211 -4.23 -13.82 20.00
N ASN A 212 -3.50 -14.61 20.77
CA ASN A 212 -2.29 -15.34 20.39
C ASN A 212 -2.38 -15.96 18.98
N PRO A 213 -1.27 -15.95 18.20
CA PRO A 213 -1.23 -16.63 16.92
C PRO A 213 -1.43 -18.13 17.12
N ILE A 214 -2.43 -18.70 16.44
CA ILE A 214 -2.47 -20.15 16.24
C ILE A 214 -1.29 -20.48 15.31
N VAL A 215 -0.21 -20.98 15.90
CA VAL A 215 0.87 -21.67 15.18
C VAL A 215 0.26 -22.97 14.64
N LEU A 216 -0.20 -22.95 13.40
CA LEU A 216 -0.46 -24.18 12.67
C LEU A 216 0.90 -24.73 12.24
N LEU A 217 1.36 -25.75 12.96
CA LEU A 217 2.48 -26.59 12.56
C LEU A 217 2.23 -27.13 11.15
N ASN A 218 3.20 -26.94 10.26
CA ASN A 218 3.24 -27.53 8.92
C ASN A 218 2.99 -29.05 9.00
N PRO A 219 1.98 -29.61 8.30
CA PRO A 219 1.97 -31.02 8.00
C PRO A 219 2.94 -31.27 6.83
N GLN A 220 4.14 -31.70 7.18
CA GLN A 220 5.01 -32.63 6.46
C GLN A 220 5.09 -32.49 4.93
N ILE A 221 6.23 -31.98 4.46
CA ILE A 221 6.82 -32.38 3.19
C ILE A 221 7.20 -33.86 3.35
N GLN A 222 6.43 -34.76 2.74
CA GLN A 222 6.96 -36.08 2.43
C GLN A 222 7.79 -35.95 1.14
N GLU A 223 9.11 -35.88 1.32
CA GLU A 223 10.02 -36.36 0.30
C GLU A 223 10.05 -37.89 0.37
N SER A 224 9.85 -38.55 -0.76
CA SER A 224 10.36 -39.88 -1.03
C SER A 224 10.88 -39.91 -2.48
N PRO A 225 11.94 -40.69 -2.74
CA PRO A 225 12.89 -40.47 -3.85
C PRO A 225 12.33 -40.69 -5.26
#